data_AF-A0A0P8Y6S9-F1
#
_entry.id   AF-A0A0P8Y6S9-F1
#
_cell.length_a   1.000
_cell.length_b   1.000
_cell.length_c   1.000
_cell.angle_alpha   90.00
_cell.angle_beta   90.00
_cell.angle_gamma   90.00
#
_symmetry.space_group_name_H-M   'P 1'
#
loop_
_entity.id
_entity.type
_entity.pdbx_description
1 polymer ?
#
loop_
_entity_poly.entity_id
_entity_poly.type
_entity_poly.pdbx_seq_one_letter_code
_entity_poly.pdbx_strand_id
1 'polypeptide(L)' 'MSNQKYQCCFCGDKIESNQIDITALLVVSNWDKERDLQQEQQLFCHMECLQNKLADNVPLYIADIID' A
#
# COMPACT_ATOMS: atom_id res chain seq x y z
N MET A 1 4.81 17.93 16.87
CA MET A 1 4.11 17.57 15.62
C MET A 1 4.04 16.05 15.59
N SER A 2 2.85 15.48 15.48
CA SER A 2 2.55 14.07 15.73
C SER A 2 3.39 13.14 14.86
N ASN A 3 4.21 12.29 15.49
CA ASN A 3 4.79 11.08 14.91
C ASN A 3 3.64 10.17 14.44
N GLN A 4 3.02 10.44 13.29
CA GLN A 4 2.08 9.50 12.68
C GLN A 4 2.88 8.27 12.29
N LYS A 5 2.84 7.27 13.17
CA LYS A 5 3.48 5.98 12.98
C LYS A 5 2.58 5.18 12.05
N TYR A 6 2.84 5.23 10.75
CA TYR A 6 2.19 4.31 9.82
C TYR A 6 2.56 2.88 10.21
N GLN A 7 1.61 1.96 10.11
CA GLN A 7 1.81 0.54 10.39
C GLN A 7 1.58 -0.22 9.09
N CYS A 8 2.49 -1.14 8.77
CA CYS A 8 2.35 -1.98 7.59
C CYS A 8 1.19 -2.96 7.79
N CYS A 9 0.24 -2.95 6.88
CA CYS A 9 -0.93 -3.83 6.92
C CYS A 9 -0.60 -5.31 6.67
N PHE A 10 0.63 -5.63 6.21
CA PHE A 10 1.07 -7.00 5.97
C PHE A 10 1.86 -7.61 7.13
N CYS A 11 2.92 -6.93 7.62
CA CYS A 11 3.76 -7.47 8.70
C CYS A 11 3.39 -6.94 10.08
N GLY A 12 2.61 -5.86 10.18
CA GLY A 12 2.27 -5.22 11.45
C GLY A 12 3.38 -4.35 12.04
N ASP A 13 4.56 -4.29 11.41
CA ASP A 13 5.63 -3.42 11.86
C ASP A 13 5.39 -1.96 11.47
N LYS A 14 6.06 -1.07 12.20
CA LYS A 14 6.03 0.36 11.91
C LYS A 14 6.73 0.66 10.58
N ILE A 15 6.18 1.57 9.80
CA ILE A 15 6.85 2.17 8.64
C ILE A 15 7.60 3.42 9.12
N GLU A 16 8.91 3.43 8.91
CA GLU A 16 9.73 4.60 9.23
C GLU A 16 9.69 5.58 8.06
N SER A 17 9.09 6.76 8.27
CA SER A 17 8.92 7.79 7.25
C SER A 17 10.24 8.46 6.81
N ASN A 18 11.37 8.03 7.35
CA ASN A 18 12.64 8.75 7.32
C ASN A 18 13.49 8.36 6.10
N GLN A 19 13.17 7.23 5.47
CA GLN A 19 13.83 6.71 4.27
C GLN A 19 12.75 6.08 3.39
N ILE A 20 12.56 6.66 2.20
CA ILE A 20 11.97 6.08 0.99
C ILE A 20 10.66 5.26 1.19
N ASP A 21 9.57 5.88 0.73
CA ASP A 21 8.31 5.32 0.23
C ASP A 21 7.41 4.49 1.16
N ILE A 22 6.70 5.21 2.03
CA ILE A 22 5.42 4.75 2.57
C ILE A 22 4.49 4.44 1.39
N THR A 23 4.19 3.15 1.18
CA THR A 23 3.34 2.70 0.07
C THR A 23 1.88 2.64 0.53
N ALA A 24 1.00 3.37 -0.15
CA ALA A 24 -0.44 3.29 0.09
C ALA A 24 -1.07 2.19 -0.78
N LEU A 25 -1.93 1.36 -0.17
CA LEU A 25 -2.74 0.37 -0.86
C LEU A 25 -4.21 0.80 -0.76
N LEU A 26 -4.83 1.12 -1.89
CA LEU A 26 -6.26 1.44 -1.95
C LEU A 26 -7.05 0.17 -2.24
N VAL A 27 -7.88 -0.24 -1.28
CA VAL A 27 -8.84 -1.32 -1.45
C VAL A 27 -10.16 -0.69 -1.86
N VAL A 28 -10.69 -1.10 -3.00
CA VAL A 28 -12.04 -0.70 -3.44
C VAL A 28 -12.93 -1.92 -3.56
N SER A 29 -14.00 -1.97 -2.77
CA SER A 29 -15.04 -2.99 -2.89
C SER A 29 -16.14 -2.51 -3.85
N ASN A 30 -16.90 -3.46 -4.41
CA ASN A 30 -17.96 -3.18 -5.38
C ASN A 30 -17.50 -2.38 -6.60
N TRP A 31 -16.26 -2.58 -7.06
CA TRP A 31 -15.67 -1.82 -8.17
C TRP A 31 -16.50 -1.86 -9.46
N ASP A 32 -17.30 -2.90 -9.65
CA ASP A 32 -18.23 -3.08 -10.77
C ASP A 32 -19.51 -2.22 -10.67
N LYS A 33 -19.74 -1.55 -9.53
CA LYS A 33 -20.93 -0.72 -9.27
C LYS A 33 -20.68 0.75 -9.57
N GLU A 34 -21.77 1.51 -9.57
CA GLU A 34 -21.72 2.98 -9.57
C GLU A 34 -20.89 3.51 -8.39
N ARG A 35 -20.24 4.65 -8.62
CA ARG A 35 -19.18 5.17 -7.75
C ARG A 35 -19.66 5.48 -6.33
N ASP A 36 -20.92 5.86 -6.17
CA ASP A 36 -21.58 6.11 -4.89
C ASP A 36 -21.83 4.84 -4.07
N LEU A 37 -21.81 3.66 -4.72
CA LEU A 37 -21.95 2.35 -4.10
C LEU A 37 -20.59 1.64 -3.87
N GLN A 38 -19.51 2.22 -4.38
CA GLN A 38 -18.15 1.74 -4.13
C GLN A 38 -17.71 2.12 -2.72
N GLN A 39 -16.90 1.26 -2.09
CA GLN A 39 -16.35 1.54 -0.77
C GLN A 39 -14.84 1.51 -0.88
N GLU A 40 -14.21 2.59 -0.44
CA GLU A 40 -12.76 2.77 -0.52
C GLU A 40 -12.15 2.73 0.89
N GLN A 41 -11.06 1.97 1.03
CA GLN A 41 -10.23 1.97 2.22
C GLN A 41 -8.76 2.08 1.81
N GLN A 42 -8.07 3.07 2.36
CA GLN A 42 -6.63 3.19 2.21
C GLN A 42 -5.91 2.52 3.37
N LEU A 43 -4.97 1.63 3.03
CA LEU A 43 -4.02 0.99 3.93
C LEU A 43 -2.60 1.45 3.59
N PHE A 44 -1.64 1.17 4.47
CA PHE A 44 -0.23 1.47 4.26
C PHE A 44 0.63 0.22 4.43
N CYS A 45 1.71 0.12 3.67
CA CYS A 45 2.63 -1.01 3.70
C CYS A 45 4.07 -0.59 3.34
N HIS A 46 5.03 -1.45 3.64
CA HIS A 46 6.37 -1.37 3.05
C HIS A 46 6.31 -1.85 1.60
N MET A 47 7.09 -1.24 0.70
CA MET A 47 7.18 -1.66 -0.70
C MET A 47 7.60 -3.13 -0.83
N GLU A 48 8.61 -3.56 -0.06
CA GLU A 48 9.08 -4.95 -0.02
C GLU A 48 7.98 -5.93 0.43
N CYS A 49 7.20 -5.55 1.44
CA CYS A 49 6.09 -6.39 1.91
C CYS A 49 5.02 -6.55 0.83
N LEU A 50 4.74 -5.51 0.04
CA LEU A 50 3.82 -5.58 -1.09
C LEU A 50 4.38 -6.51 -2.18
N GLN A 51 5.63 -6.31 -2.60
CA GLN A 51 6.31 -7.14 -3.61
C GLN A 51 6.25 -8.63 -3.27
N ASN A 52 6.55 -8.99 -2.01
CA ASN A 52 6.55 -10.38 -1.54
C ASN A 52 5.15 -11.02 -1.47
N LYS A 53 4.08 -10.23 -1.56
CA LYS A 53 2.68 -10.72 -1.54
C LYS A 53 2.04 -10.76 -2.92
N LEU A 54 2.60 -10.05 -3.90
CA LEU A 54 2.12 -10.09 -5.27
C LEU A 54 2.43 -11.47 -5.89
N ALA A 55 1.58 -11.88 -6.84
CA ALA A 55 1.91 -13.03 -7.66
C ALA A 55 3.06 -12.69 -8.61
N ASP A 56 3.90 -13.67 -8.94
CA ASP A 56 5.14 -13.49 -9.73
C ASP A 56 4.92 -12.81 -11.10
N ASN A 57 3.69 -12.86 -11.63
CA ASN A 57 3.32 -12.28 -12.92
C ASN A 57 2.68 -10.89 -12.81
N VAL A 58 2.55 -10.32 -11.61
CA VAL A 58 2.00 -8.98 -11.40
C VAL A 58 3.14 -7.97 -11.38
N PRO A 59 3.28 -7.14 -12.43
CA PRO A 59 4.35 -6.16 -12.47
C PRO A 59 4.07 -5.02 -11.47
N LEU A 60 5.08 -4.68 -10.67
CA LEU A 60 5.05 -3.53 -9.77
C LEU A 60 5.98 -2.43 -10.31
N TYR A 61 5.59 -1.79 -11.41
CA TYR A 61 6.41 -0.80 -12.12
C TYR A 61 6.90 0.37 -11.25
N ILE A 62 6.21 0.67 -10.14
CA ILE A 62 6.62 1.72 -9.20
C ILE A 62 7.92 1.33 -8.48
N ALA A 63 8.18 0.04 -8.27
CA ALA A 63 9.43 -0.42 -7.68
C ALA A 63 10.65 -0.06 -8.54
N ASP A 64 10.49 -0.08 -9.87
CA ASP A 64 11.57 0.22 -10.82
C ASP A 64 11.88 1.73 -10.94
N ILE A 65 11.07 2.60 -10.33
CA ILE A 65 11.22 4.07 -10.39
C ILE A 65 12.03 4.61 -9.19
N ILE A 66 12.16 3.81 -8.14
CA ILE A 66 12.70 4.22 -6.84
C ILE A 66 14.22 3.91 -6.71
N ASP A 67 14.75 3.05 -7.59
CA ASP A 67 16.19 2.80 -7.79
C ASP A 67 16.85 3.82 -8.74
#